data_AF-A4YXB3-F1
#
_entry.id   AF-A4YXB3-F1
#
_cell.length_a   1.000
_cell.length_b   1.000
_cell.length_c   1.000
_cell.angle_alpha   90.00
_cell.angle_beta   90.00
_cell.angle_gamma   90.00
#
_symmetry.space_group_name_H-M   'P 1'
#
loop_
_entity.id
_entity.type
_entity.pdbx_description
1 polymer ?
#
loop_
_entity_poly.entity_id
_entity_poly.type
_entity_poly.pdbx_seq_one_letter_code
_entity_poly.pdbx_strand_id
1 'polypeptide(L)'
;MWVIALHFGAGTIAGAVFNIRTLIALVAVVAVECAAAAVVSGMSAALSAIGGLVAVQLGYVSGIYVRGILERAGIAHPSIRPEHQR
;
A
#
# COMPACT_ATOMS: atom_id res chain seq x y z
N MET A 1 -4.54 18.38 -0.09
CA MET A 1 -5.48 17.47 -0.78
C MET A 1 -4.74 16.59 -1.79
N TRP A 2 -3.99 17.16 -2.74
CA TRP A 2 -3.21 16.40 -3.75
C TRP A 2 -2.23 15.37 -3.19
N VAL A 3 -1.51 15.69 -2.12
CA VAL A 3 -0.56 14.76 -1.48
C VAL A 3 -1.24 13.45 -1.04
N ILE A 4 -2.46 13.52 -0.49
CA ILE A 4 -3.22 12.34 -0.05
C ILE A 4 -3.61 11.47 -1.26
N ALA A 5 -4.02 12.10 -2.37
CA ALA A 5 -4.32 11.38 -3.60
C ALA A 5 -3.08 10.69 -4.20
N LEU A 6 -1.91 11.32 -4.12
CA LEU A 6 -0.64 10.71 -4.54
C LEU A 6 -0.27 9.50 -3.67
N HIS A 7 -0.44 9.60 -2.35
CA HIS A 7 -0.22 8.50 -1.42
C HIS A 7 -1.17 7.32 -1.71
N PHE A 8 -2.45 7.62 -1.95
CA PHE A 8 -3.43 6.61 -2.33
C PHE A 8 -3.08 5.93 -3.67
N GLY A 9 -2.70 6.72 -4.68
CA GLY A 9 -2.29 6.20 -5.99
C GLY A 9 -1.04 5.32 -5.88
N ALA A 10 -0.02 5.76 -5.16
CA ALA A 10 1.18 4.98 -4.89
C ALA A 10 0.85 3.67 -4.16
N GLY A 11 -0.03 3.72 -3.16
CA GLY A 11 -0.56 2.53 -2.50
C GLY A 11 -1.28 1.60 -3.46
N THR A 12 -2.11 2.14 -4.36
CA THR A 12 -2.84 1.33 -5.35
C THR A 12 -1.89 0.60 -6.30
N ILE A 13 -0.86 1.28 -6.80
CA ILE A 13 0.15 0.65 -7.68
C ILE A 13 0.92 -0.43 -6.92
N ALA A 14 1.42 -0.10 -5.72
CA ALA A 14 2.17 -1.04 -4.90
C ALA A 14 1.34 -2.28 -4.52
N GLY A 15 0.06 -2.09 -4.16
CA GLY A 15 -0.87 -3.19 -3.84
C GLY A 15 -1.13 -4.11 -5.03
N ALA A 16 -1.14 -3.55 -6.25
CA ALA A 16 -1.33 -4.31 -7.47
C ALA A 16 -0.08 -5.12 -7.88
N VAL A 17 1.12 -4.67 -7.49
CA VAL A 17 2.39 -5.27 -7.92
C VAL A 17 2.98 -6.21 -6.87
N PHE A 18 3.01 -5.80 -5.61
CA PHE A 18 3.74 -6.49 -4.55
C PHE A 18 2.88 -7.50 -3.79
N ASN A 19 3.51 -8.53 -3.25
CA ASN A 19 2.84 -9.49 -2.37
C ASN A 19 2.54 -8.87 -0.99
N ILE A 20 1.66 -9.52 -0.23
CA ILE A 20 1.21 -9.02 1.08
C ILE A 20 2.39 -8.88 2.06
N ARG A 21 3.39 -9.78 2.02
CA ARG A 21 4.55 -9.71 2.92
C ARG A 21 5.39 -8.45 2.67
N THR A 22 5.63 -8.12 1.41
CA THR A 22 6.33 -6.89 1.02
C THR A 22 5.54 -5.65 1.43
N LEU A 23 4.22 -5.66 1.27
CA LEU A 23 3.36 -4.55 1.70
C LEU A 23 3.43 -4.35 3.22
N ILE A 24 3.37 -5.42 4.02
CA ILE A 24 3.51 -5.33 5.49
C ILE A 24 4.87 -4.74 5.88
N ALA A 25 5.95 -5.19 5.24
CA ALA A 25 7.28 -4.64 5.50
C ALA A 25 7.35 -3.15 5.14
N LEU A 26 6.77 -2.75 4.02
CA LEU A 26 6.74 -1.35 3.58
C LEU A 26 5.95 -0.47 4.55
N VAL A 27 4.83 -0.95 5.08
CA VAL A 27 4.06 -0.26 6.13
C VAL A 27 4.89 -0.02 7.38
N ALA A 28 5.61 -1.04 7.84
CA ALA A 28 6.45 -0.92 9.03
C ALA A 28 7.54 0.15 8.83
N VAL A 29 8.19 0.16 7.67
CA VAL A 29 9.20 1.17 7.32
C VAL A 29 8.59 2.58 7.30
N VAL A 30 7.46 2.77 6.60
CA VAL A 30 6.81 4.09 6.52
C VAL A 30 6.32 4.58 7.89
N ALA A 31 5.86 3.68 8.75
CA ALA A 31 5.46 4.03 10.11
C ALA A 31 6.63 4.53 10.96
N VAL A 32 7.79 3.89 10.86
CA VAL A 32 9.03 4.34 11.55
C VAL A 32 9.45 5.72 11.05
N GLU A 33 9.48 5.93 9.73
CA GLU A 33 9.82 7.22 9.13
C GLU A 33 8.85 8.32 9.57
N CYS A 34 7.55 8.04 9.64
CA CYS A 34 6.56 8.99 10.14
C CYS A 34 6.76 9.33 11.61
N ALA A 35 7.12 8.34 12.45
CA ALA A 35 7.43 8.57 13.86
C ALA A 35 8.69 9.45 14.01
N ALA A 36 9.75 9.17 13.25
CA ALA A 36 10.96 9.98 13.23
C ALA A 36 10.68 11.42 12.77
N ALA A 37 9.93 11.58 11.67
CA ALA A 37 9.53 12.89 11.16
C ALA A 37 8.65 13.66 12.16
N ALA A 38 7.76 12.98 12.88
CA ALA A 38 6.94 13.60 13.93
C ALA A 38 7.79 14.14 15.10
N VAL A 39 8.84 13.41 15.50
CA VAL A 39 9.79 13.86 16.53
C VAL A 39 10.53 15.13 16.08
N VAL A 40 10.93 15.20 14.81
CA VAL A 40 11.70 16.32 14.26
C VAL A 40 10.83 17.54 13.94
N SER A 41 9.63 17.33 13.41
CA SER A 41 8.79 18.40 12.82
C SER A 41 7.53 18.74 13.64
N GLY A 42 7.28 18.01 14.73
CA GLY A 42 6.18 18.29 15.66
C GLY A 42 4.81 17.71 15.24
N MET A 43 3.81 17.96 16.10
CA MET A 43 2.51 17.27 16.07
C MET A 43 1.66 17.56 14.81
N SER A 44 1.79 18.75 14.22
CA SER A 44 1.08 19.10 12.98
C SER A 44 1.57 18.25 11.79
N ALA A 45 2.89 18.05 11.69
CA ALA A 45 3.48 17.16 10.68
C ALA A 45 3.06 15.71 10.92
N ALA A 46 2.95 15.29 12.19
CA ALA A 46 2.50 13.95 12.56
C ALA A 46 1.07 13.66 12.07
N LEU A 47 0.14 14.61 12.24
CA LEU A 47 -1.26 14.45 11.77
C LEU A 47 -1.35 14.34 10.25
N SER A 48 -0.56 15.15 9.53
CA SER A 48 -0.48 15.06 8.06
C SER A 48 0.09 13.71 7.61
N ALA A 49 1.14 13.24 8.28
CA ALA A 49 1.76 11.94 8.02
C ALA A 49 0.80 10.77 8.26
N ILE A 50 -0.02 10.83 9.33
CA ILE A 50 -1.07 9.84 9.60
C ILE A 50 -2.09 9.81 8.47
N GLY A 51 -2.54 10.97 7.98
CA GLY A 51 -3.46 11.04 6.84
C GLY A 51 -2.87 10.41 5.57
N GLY A 52 -1.58 10.64 5.30
CA GLY A 52 -0.85 9.99 4.21
C GLY A 52 -0.74 8.48 4.37
N LEU A 53 -0.40 8.01 5.58
CA LEU A 53 -0.35 6.58 5.92
C LEU A 53 -1.70 5.91 5.67
N VAL A 54 -2.80 6.48 6.17
CA VAL A 54 -4.15 5.93 5.93
C VAL A 54 -4.45 5.85 4.43
N ALA A 55 -4.10 6.88 3.68
CA ALA A 55 -4.29 6.89 2.23
C ALA A 55 -3.50 5.79 1.51
N VAL A 56 -2.23 5.59 1.90
CA VAL A 56 -1.40 4.48 1.38
C VAL A 56 -2.04 3.12 1.68
N GLN A 57 -2.53 2.91 2.91
CA GLN A 57 -3.16 1.64 3.31
C GLN A 57 -4.42 1.35 2.50
N LEU A 58 -5.30 2.34 2.34
CA LEU A 58 -6.49 2.20 1.49
C LEU A 58 -6.10 1.94 0.03
N GLY A 59 -5.02 2.59 -0.44
CA GLY A 59 -4.42 2.32 -1.73
C GLY A 59 -3.98 0.87 -1.86
N TYR A 60 -3.24 0.30 -0.90
CA TYR A 60 -2.82 -1.10 -0.95
C TYR A 60 -4.01 -2.06 -1.11
N VAL A 61 -5.07 -1.86 -0.32
CA VAL A 61 -6.29 -2.68 -0.41
C VAL A 61 -6.93 -2.57 -1.80
N SER A 62 -7.05 -1.34 -2.30
CA SER A 62 -7.55 -1.08 -3.66
C SER A 62 -6.70 -1.78 -4.73
N GLY A 63 -5.37 -1.67 -4.62
CA GLY A 63 -4.42 -2.31 -5.53
C GLY A 63 -4.50 -3.83 -5.53
N ILE A 64 -4.61 -4.45 -4.35
CA ILE A 64 -4.79 -5.90 -4.21
C ILE A 64 -6.10 -6.33 -4.89
N TYR A 65 -7.18 -5.57 -4.71
CA TYR A 65 -8.45 -5.85 -5.36
C TYR A 65 -8.36 -5.74 -6.89
N VAL A 66 -7.72 -4.67 -7.41
CA VAL A 66 -7.46 -4.51 -8.84
C VAL A 66 -6.62 -5.67 -9.39
N ARG A 67 -5.54 -6.07 -8.70
CA ARG A 67 -4.78 -7.27 -9.10
C ARG A 67 -5.67 -8.49 -9.17
N GLY A 68 -6.53 -8.73 -8.18
CA GLY A 68 -7.45 -9.86 -8.19
C GLY A 68 -8.42 -9.85 -9.39
N ILE A 69 -8.87 -8.67 -9.84
CA ILE A 69 -9.66 -8.53 -11.07
C ILE A 69 -8.81 -8.87 -12.30
N LEU A 70 -7.59 -8.33 -12.40
CA LEU A 70 -6.70 -8.55 -13.53
C LEU A 70 -6.26 -10.02 -13.67
N GLU A 71 -6.01 -10.69 -12.54
CA GLU A 71 -5.70 -12.12 -12.47
C GLU A 71 -6.92 -12.94 -12.94
N ARG A 72 -8.14 -12.60 -12.49
CA ARG A 72 -9.37 -13.28 -12.93
C ARG A 72 -9.69 -13.05 -14.40
N ALA A 73 -9.33 -11.90 -14.95
CA ALA A 73 -9.47 -11.58 -16.36
C ALA A 73 -8.39 -12.25 -17.24
N GLY A 74 -7.42 -12.94 -16.64
CA GLY A 74 -6.30 -13.57 -17.36
C GLY A 74 -5.26 -12.57 -17.90
N ILE A 75 -5.34 -11.31 -17.49
CA ILE A 75 -4.42 -10.24 -17.92
C ILE A 75 -3.12 -10.30 -17.11
N ALA A 76 -3.21 -10.60 -15.82
CA ALA A 76 -2.08 -10.73 -14.91
C ALA A 76 -1.86 -12.19 -14.48
N HIS A 77 -0.60 -12.57 -14.25
CA HIS A 77 -0.26 -13.88 -13.73
C HIS A 77 -0.61 -13.96 -12.23
N PRO A 78 -1.25 -15.05 -11.76
CA PRO A 78 -1.63 -15.18 -10.37
C PRO A 78 -0.42 -15.21 -9.45
N SER A 79 -0.38 -14.32 -8.46
CA SER A 79 0.70 -14.27 -7.46
C SER A 79 0.76 -15.53 -6.59
N ILE A 80 -0.34 -16.28 -6.47
CA ILE A 80 -0.41 -17.56 -5.79
C ILE A 80 -0.84 -18.59 -6.83
N ARG A 81 0.08 -19.42 -7.28
CA ARG A 81 -0.26 -20.54 -8.16
C ARG A 81 -1.06 -21.53 -7.31
N PRO A 82 -2.33 -21.81 -7.62
CA PRO A 82 -2.99 -22.95 -7.02
C PRO A 82 -2.22 -24.17 -7.51
N GLU A 83 -1.46 -24.82 -6.62
CA GLU A 83 -0.96 -26.16 -6.89
C GLU A 83 -2.19 -27.00 -7.23
N HIS A 84 -2.28 -27.40 -8.49
CA HIS A 84 -3.31 -28.29 -8.98
C HIS A 84 -3.22 -29.56 -8.12
N GLN A 85 -4.14 -29.72 -7.17
CA GLN A 85 -4.35 -30.99 -6.51
C GLN A 85 -4.72 -31.97 -7.62
N ARG A 86 -3.78 -32.88 -7.90
CA ARG A 86 -3.93 -33.98 -8.85
C ARG A 86 -5.05 -34.91 -8.43
#